data_AF-A0A5E5AI38-F1
#
_entry.id   AF-A0A5E5AI38-F1
#
_cell.length_a   1.000
_cell.length_b   1.000
_cell.length_c   1.000
_cell.angle_alpha   90.00
_cell.angle_beta   90.00
_cell.angle_gamma   90.00
#
_symmetry.space_group_name_H-M   'P 1'
#
loop_
_entity.id
_entity.type
_entity.pdbx_description
1 polymer ?
#
loop_
_entity_poly.entity_id
_entity_poly.type
_entity_poly.pdbx_seq_one_letter_code
_entity_poly.pdbx_strand_id
1 'polypeptide(L)'
;MNRLNTTTVGSAPVPAQMFPLRPCHRNQRFGTDLRVARLAPAGGLRAATIPQAVFVGPGSAPRRLAMLSARRTNEPAAPEPAVDFMFFREPLKANAALLEKWAVAAKAGSASEAWSAFVGDISERFFKGSRKQRVMDALILSLDVLPPRHRADALACLLADGQEGIAAVEEFWEYVGMKRIPDVDRARVAALLLHYAIGE
;
A
#
# COMPACT_ATOMS: atom_id res chain seq x y z
N MET A 1 -44.35 -52.84 34.19
CA MET A 1 -43.96 -51.42 34.05
C MET A 1 -44.90 -50.75 33.06
N ASN A 2 -45.48 -49.62 33.49
CA ASN A 2 -46.20 -48.59 32.73
C ASN A 2 -45.38 -48.14 31.48
N ARG A 3 -45.88 -47.50 30.41
CA ARG A 3 -47.18 -46.91 30.01
C ARG A 3 -47.06 -46.64 28.49
N LEU A 4 -48.22 -46.60 27.83
CA LEU A 4 -48.46 -46.05 26.48
C LEU A 4 -47.85 -44.64 26.29
N ASN A 5 -47.64 -44.26 25.01
CA ASN A 5 -47.63 -42.92 24.36
C ASN A 5 -46.93 -43.11 22.98
N THR A 6 -47.27 -42.56 21.81
CA THR A 6 -47.96 -41.32 21.37
C THR A 6 -48.08 -41.40 19.82
N THR A 7 -49.27 -41.37 19.22
CA THR A 7 -49.92 -40.22 18.54
C THR A 7 -49.42 -39.88 17.13
N THR A 8 -50.26 -40.21 16.13
CA THR A 8 -50.30 -39.70 14.75
C THR A 8 -50.78 -38.24 14.72
N VAL A 9 -50.07 -37.34 14.02
CA VAL A 9 -50.66 -36.13 13.39
C VAL A 9 -49.95 -35.90 12.06
N GLY A 10 -50.70 -35.90 10.96
CA GLY A 10 -50.25 -35.42 9.67
C GLY A 10 -50.48 -33.93 9.50
N SER A 11 -49.63 -33.26 8.73
CA SER A 11 -49.94 -32.01 8.03
C SER A 11 -48.95 -31.77 6.89
N ALA A 12 -49.48 -31.71 5.68
CA ALA A 12 -48.99 -30.89 4.56
C ALA A 12 -50.10 -29.84 4.29
N PRO A 13 -49.93 -28.78 3.46
CA PRO A 13 -48.82 -28.37 2.58
C PRO A 13 -48.50 -26.84 2.62
N VAL A 14 -47.78 -26.33 1.60
CA VAL A 14 -47.84 -24.98 0.94
C VAL A 14 -46.46 -24.28 0.81
N PRO A 15 -46.10 -23.76 -0.39
CA PRO A 15 -44.77 -23.24 -0.72
C PRO A 15 -44.61 -21.76 -0.37
N ALA A 16 -43.39 -21.35 -0.02
CA ALA A 16 -43.02 -19.94 0.07
C ALA A 16 -42.22 -19.53 -1.17
N GLN A 17 -42.79 -18.58 -1.91
CA GLN A 17 -42.20 -17.93 -3.06
C GLN A 17 -41.03 -17.01 -2.67
N MET A 18 -39.95 -17.16 -3.43
CA MET A 18 -39.04 -16.14 -3.96
C MET A 18 -39.24 -14.67 -3.52
N PHE A 19 -38.21 -14.08 -2.91
CA PHE A 19 -37.81 -12.67 -3.14
C PHE A 19 -36.27 -12.56 -3.13
N PRO A 20 -35.70 -11.73 -4.03
CA PRO A 20 -34.25 -11.63 -4.22
C PRO A 20 -33.61 -10.76 -3.14
N LEU A 21 -32.54 -11.27 -2.51
CA LEU A 21 -31.65 -10.44 -1.69
C LEU A 21 -30.86 -9.51 -2.61
N ARG A 22 -31.23 -8.22 -2.59
CA ARG A 22 -30.43 -7.12 -3.12
C ARG A 22 -29.09 -7.04 -2.40
N PRO A 23 -27.98 -6.78 -3.11
CA PRO A 23 -26.73 -6.40 -2.47
C PRO A 23 -26.86 -5.00 -1.86
N CYS A 24 -26.68 -4.90 -0.54
CA CYS A 24 -26.52 -3.63 0.15
C CYS A 24 -25.14 -3.04 -0.18
N HIS A 25 -25.11 -2.04 -1.06
CA HIS A 25 -23.98 -1.11 -1.17
C HIS A 25 -23.88 -0.32 0.15
N ARG A 26 -22.78 -0.49 0.89
CA ARG A 26 -22.55 0.24 2.13
C ARG A 26 -21.11 0.75 2.19
N ASN A 27 -21.02 2.07 2.31
CA ASN A 27 -19.87 2.90 2.74
C ASN A 27 -19.01 3.56 1.65
N GLN A 28 -19.64 4.52 0.95
CA GLN A 28 -19.03 5.84 0.81
C GLN A 28 -18.95 6.51 2.18
N ARG A 29 -17.79 7.09 2.52
CA ARG A 29 -17.57 8.29 3.35
C ARG A 29 -16.10 8.35 3.73
N PHE A 30 -15.33 9.24 3.11
CA PHE A 30 -14.27 10.05 3.73
C PHE A 30 -13.73 11.01 2.66
N GLY A 31 -13.61 12.30 3.00
CA GLY A 31 -13.26 13.39 2.07
C GLY A 31 -14.18 14.60 2.29
N THR A 32 -14.28 15.12 3.51
CA THR A 32 -13.46 16.23 4.04
C THR A 32 -13.81 17.57 3.38
N ASP A 33 -14.55 18.37 4.14
CA ASP A 33 -14.84 19.79 3.93
C ASP A 33 -13.58 20.60 3.56
N LEU A 34 -13.51 21.06 2.32
CA LEU A 34 -12.71 22.24 1.98
C LEU A 34 -13.61 23.47 2.13
N ARG A 35 -13.40 24.15 3.25
CA ARG A 35 -13.97 25.46 3.58
C ARG A 35 -13.76 26.44 2.44
N VAL A 36 -14.84 26.79 1.76
CA VAL A 36 -14.92 27.99 0.94
C VAL A 36 -14.95 29.18 1.89
N ALA A 37 -13.81 29.86 2.06
CA ALA A 37 -13.79 31.20 2.61
C ALA A 37 -14.46 32.15 1.59
N ARG A 38 -15.78 32.33 1.73
CA ARG A 38 -16.50 33.46 1.12
C ARG A 38 -16.03 34.73 1.81
N LEU A 39 -15.26 35.56 1.12
CA LEU A 39 -15.17 36.98 1.45
C LEU A 39 -16.37 37.67 0.80
N ALA A 40 -17.33 38.08 1.63
CA ALA A 40 -18.42 38.96 1.24
C ALA A 40 -17.96 40.44 1.35
N PRO A 41 -18.52 41.35 0.53
CA PRO A 41 -17.99 42.68 0.32
C PRO A 41 -18.49 43.67 1.38
N ALA A 42 -17.63 44.58 1.81
CA ALA A 42 -18.03 45.78 2.54
C ALA A 42 -17.47 47.00 1.81
N GLY A 43 -18.37 47.79 1.23
CA GLY A 43 -18.06 49.09 0.63
C GLY A 43 -17.83 50.17 1.67
N GLY A 44 -17.08 51.21 1.29
CA GLY A 44 -16.86 52.40 2.11
C GLY A 44 -15.72 53.30 1.59
N LEU A 45 -16.05 54.11 0.59
CA LEU A 45 -15.28 55.15 -0.11
C LEU A 45 -14.22 55.94 0.69
N ARG A 46 -13.02 56.12 0.12
CA ARG A 46 -12.51 57.45 -0.31
C ARG A 46 -11.27 57.34 -1.22
N ALA A 47 -11.19 58.31 -2.12
CA ALA A 47 -10.41 58.33 -3.36
C ALA A 47 -8.90 58.54 -3.18
N ALA A 48 -8.10 57.90 -4.04
CA ALA A 48 -6.97 58.53 -4.73
C ALA A 48 -6.46 57.64 -5.89
N THR A 49 -6.58 58.20 -7.09
CA THR A 49 -5.68 58.02 -8.24
C THR A 49 -5.68 56.66 -8.96
N ILE A 50 -6.29 56.64 -10.14
CA ILE A 50 -6.19 55.60 -11.16
C ILE A 50 -4.82 55.73 -11.86
N PRO A 51 -3.92 54.72 -11.83
CA PRO A 51 -2.91 54.60 -12.87
C PRO A 51 -3.55 53.88 -14.07
N GLN A 52 -3.58 54.56 -15.22
CA GLN A 52 -3.96 53.93 -16.49
C GLN A 52 -3.02 52.75 -16.78
N ALA A 53 -3.60 51.59 -17.08
CA ALA A 53 -2.89 50.49 -17.70
C ALA A 53 -2.62 50.87 -19.17
N VAL A 54 -1.36 51.13 -19.50
CA VAL A 54 -0.91 51.23 -20.89
C VAL A 54 -0.60 49.81 -21.37
N PHE A 55 -1.36 49.35 -22.36
CA PHE A 55 -1.06 48.11 -23.08
C PHE A 55 0.13 48.38 -24.02
N VAL A 56 1.32 47.89 -23.67
CA VAL A 56 2.49 47.91 -24.57
C VAL A 56 2.55 46.55 -25.27
N GLY A 57 2.35 46.56 -26.58
CA GLY A 57 2.48 45.39 -27.47
C GLY A 57 3.92 44.87 -27.58
N PRO A 58 4.11 43.69 -28.20
CA PRO A 58 5.25 42.83 -28.00
C PRO A 58 6.48 43.29 -28.80
N GLY A 59 7.62 43.46 -28.14
CA GLY A 59 8.85 43.83 -28.83
C GLY A 59 10.09 43.69 -27.95
N SER A 60 10.83 42.61 -28.19
CA SER A 60 12.27 42.43 -27.92
C SER A 60 12.78 42.57 -26.47
N ALA A 61 12.91 41.39 -25.83
CA ALA A 61 13.99 40.93 -24.94
C ALA A 61 14.57 41.86 -23.85
N PRO A 62 14.40 41.48 -22.58
CA PRO A 62 15.39 41.74 -21.55
C PRO A 62 16.12 40.45 -21.12
N ARG A 63 17.45 40.57 -21.08
CA ARG A 63 18.46 39.70 -20.47
C ARG A 63 17.89 38.64 -19.51
N ARG A 64 18.08 37.35 -19.87
CA ARG A 64 18.00 36.24 -18.92
C ARG A 64 18.97 36.49 -17.78
N LEU A 65 18.45 36.71 -16.58
CA LEU A 65 19.22 36.53 -15.36
C LEU A 65 19.64 35.06 -15.34
N ALA A 66 20.92 34.82 -15.53
CA ALA A 66 21.52 33.51 -15.29
C ALA A 66 21.38 33.23 -13.79
N MET A 67 20.31 32.54 -13.41
CA MET A 67 20.29 31.80 -12.16
C MET A 67 21.38 30.76 -12.28
N LEU A 68 22.55 31.07 -11.72
CA LEU A 68 23.60 30.12 -11.43
C LEU A 68 22.98 29.05 -10.54
N SER A 69 22.49 27.99 -11.16
CA SER A 69 22.14 26.74 -10.50
C SER A 69 23.38 26.34 -9.72
N ALA A 70 23.28 26.43 -8.39
CA ALA A 70 24.34 26.06 -7.49
C ALA A 70 24.79 24.65 -7.89
N ARG A 71 26.05 24.56 -8.31
CA ARG A 71 26.75 23.33 -8.59
C ARG A 71 26.40 22.31 -7.52
N ARG A 72 26.03 21.11 -7.97
CA ARG A 72 26.02 19.85 -7.23
C ARG A 72 26.93 19.95 -6.01
N THR A 73 26.34 20.20 -4.86
CA THR A 73 26.88 19.67 -3.63
C THR A 73 26.95 18.17 -3.86
N ASN A 74 28.13 17.58 -3.71
CA ASN A 74 28.28 16.13 -3.66
C ASN A 74 27.26 15.61 -2.65
N GLU A 75 26.13 15.15 -3.16
CA GLU A 75 25.14 14.46 -2.38
C GLU A 75 25.88 13.19 -1.93
N PRO A 76 26.08 12.99 -0.61
CA PRO A 76 26.56 11.68 -0.17
C PRO A 76 25.62 10.66 -0.79
N ALA A 77 26.18 9.62 -1.42
CA ALA A 77 25.38 8.57 -2.05
C ALA A 77 24.25 8.21 -1.08
N ALA A 78 23.00 8.41 -1.52
CA ALA A 78 21.85 8.17 -0.67
C ALA A 78 22.02 6.76 -0.06
N PRO A 79 21.87 6.61 1.27
CA PRO A 79 21.97 5.30 1.90
C PRO A 79 21.11 4.30 1.13
N GLU A 80 21.59 3.07 0.91
CA GLU A 80 20.73 2.04 0.33
C GLU A 80 19.44 1.97 1.18
N PRO A 81 18.24 1.96 0.57
CA PRO A 81 16.98 2.08 1.32
C PRO A 81 16.81 0.97 2.38
N ALA A 82 17.49 -0.17 2.22
CA ALA A 82 17.54 -1.22 3.22
C ALA A 82 18.19 -0.81 4.56
N VAL A 83 19.03 0.24 4.57
CA VAL A 83 19.66 0.81 5.78
C VAL A 83 18.62 1.45 6.69
N ASP A 84 17.58 2.08 6.12
CA ASP A 84 16.52 2.73 6.89
C ASP A 84 15.65 1.73 7.68
N PHE A 85 15.72 0.44 7.32
CA PHE A 85 14.97 -0.64 7.95
C PHE A 85 15.83 -1.63 8.74
N MET A 86 17.09 -1.28 9.07
CA MET A 86 17.94 -2.15 9.90
C MET A 86 17.33 -2.47 11.26
N PHE A 87 16.56 -1.54 11.84
CA PHE A 87 15.84 -1.75 13.10
C PHE A 87 14.81 -2.89 13.04
N PHE A 88 14.32 -3.24 11.84
CA PHE A 88 13.43 -4.38 11.60
C PHE A 88 14.23 -5.60 11.14
N ARG A 89 15.18 -5.39 10.21
CA ARG A 89 15.93 -6.45 9.55
C ARG A 89 16.87 -7.20 10.49
N GLU A 90 17.54 -6.51 11.42
CA GLU A 90 18.45 -7.15 12.38
C GLU A 90 17.69 -8.01 13.40
N PRO A 91 16.61 -7.54 14.05
CA PRO A 91 15.78 -8.40 14.88
C PRO A 91 15.16 -9.57 14.11
N LEU A 92 14.82 -9.38 12.83
CA LEU A 92 14.29 -10.43 11.99
C LEU A 92 15.33 -11.54 11.73
N LYS A 93 16.58 -11.19 11.42
CA LYS A 93 17.69 -12.15 11.28
C LYS A 93 17.97 -12.90 12.58
N ALA A 94 17.94 -12.19 13.72
CA ALA A 94 18.23 -12.77 15.03
C ALA A 94 17.12 -13.69 15.54
N ASN A 95 15.88 -13.56 15.04
CA ASN A 95 14.72 -14.28 15.53
C ASN A 95 14.22 -15.33 14.53
N ALA A 96 14.70 -16.56 14.69
CA ALA A 96 14.30 -17.69 13.85
C ALA A 96 12.79 -17.97 13.88
N ALA A 97 12.12 -17.78 15.02
CA ALA A 97 10.68 -17.99 15.13
C ALA A 97 9.87 -16.94 14.33
N LEU A 98 10.35 -15.69 14.28
CA LEU A 98 9.71 -14.65 13.46
C LEU A 98 9.91 -14.93 11.97
N LEU A 99 11.09 -15.42 11.58
CA LEU A 99 11.35 -15.86 10.21
C LEU A 99 10.49 -17.06 9.79
N GLU A 100 10.35 -18.04 10.68
CA GLU A 100 9.48 -19.19 10.45
C GLU A 100 8.02 -18.76 10.31
N LYS A 101 7.55 -17.86 11.19
CA LYS A 101 6.19 -17.30 11.08
C LYS A 101 5.98 -16.60 9.73
N TRP A 102 6.97 -15.82 9.27
CA TRP A 102 6.90 -15.19 7.95
C TRP A 102 6.86 -16.23 6.83
N ALA A 103 7.72 -17.25 6.88
CA ALA A 103 7.76 -18.30 5.86
C ALA A 103 6.44 -19.10 5.79
N VAL A 104 5.85 -19.42 6.95
CA VAL A 104 4.55 -20.10 7.03
C VAL A 104 3.44 -19.22 6.47
N ALA A 105 3.42 -17.93 6.84
CA ALA A 105 2.46 -16.97 6.34
C ALA A 105 2.57 -16.79 4.81
N ALA A 106 3.79 -16.66 4.28
CA ALA A 106 4.05 -16.54 2.85
C ALA A 106 3.58 -17.78 2.09
N LYS A 107 3.84 -18.98 2.61
CA LYS A 107 3.38 -20.23 2.00
C LYS A 107 1.85 -20.37 2.03
N ALA A 108 1.19 -19.84 3.05
CA ALA A 108 -0.27 -19.85 3.16
C ALA A 108 -0.96 -18.87 2.20
N GLY A 109 -0.25 -17.84 1.71
CA GLY A 109 -0.75 -16.86 0.75
C GLY A 109 -1.28 -15.57 1.40
N SER A 110 -1.44 -14.50 0.61
CA SER A 110 -1.85 -13.17 1.10
C SER A 110 -3.25 -13.14 1.71
N ALA A 111 -4.18 -13.93 1.18
CA ALA A 111 -5.55 -14.00 1.69
C ALA A 111 -5.68 -14.80 3.00
N SER A 112 -4.58 -15.37 3.50
CA SER A 112 -4.61 -16.21 4.70
C SER A 112 -4.61 -15.39 5.99
N GLU A 113 -5.24 -15.93 7.04
CA GLU A 113 -5.19 -15.37 8.39
C GLU A 113 -3.74 -15.33 8.91
N ALA A 114 -2.91 -16.31 8.53
CA ALA A 114 -1.51 -16.36 8.91
C ALA A 114 -0.73 -15.14 8.39
N TRP A 115 -1.00 -14.72 7.14
CA TRP A 115 -0.42 -13.51 6.57
C TRP A 115 -0.92 -12.24 7.25
N SER A 116 -2.24 -12.09 7.39
CA SER A 116 -2.81 -10.93 8.08
C SER A 116 -2.32 -10.80 9.53
N ALA A 117 -2.22 -11.92 10.26
CA ALA A 117 -1.70 -11.95 11.63
C ALA A 117 -0.20 -11.63 11.68
N PHE A 118 0.59 -12.14 10.73
CA PHE A 118 2.01 -11.79 10.65
C PHE A 118 2.22 -10.30 10.41
N VAL A 119 1.53 -9.71 9.41
CA VAL A 119 1.61 -8.28 9.10
C VAL A 119 1.12 -7.42 10.27
N GLY A 120 0.03 -7.83 10.93
CA GLY A 120 -0.48 -7.17 12.13
C GLY A 120 0.54 -7.17 13.28
N ASP A 121 1.15 -8.31 13.56
CA ASP A 121 2.13 -8.45 14.64
C ASP A 121 3.37 -7.61 14.41
N ILE A 122 3.93 -7.61 13.19
CA ILE A 122 5.10 -6.78 12.89
C ILE A 122 4.74 -5.30 12.89
N SER A 123 3.51 -4.95 12.47
CA SER A 123 3.01 -3.58 12.52
C SER A 123 2.98 -3.07 13.95
N GLU A 124 2.39 -3.82 14.88
CA GLU A 124 2.33 -3.45 16.30
C GLU A 124 3.70 -3.44 16.98
N ARG A 125 4.56 -4.41 16.64
CA ARG A 125 5.86 -4.58 17.31
C ARG A 125 6.93 -3.62 16.83
N PHE A 126 7.00 -3.32 15.53
CA PHE A 126 8.10 -2.57 14.92
C PHE A 126 7.64 -1.25 14.28
N PHE A 127 6.38 -1.15 13.84
CA PHE A 127 5.88 -0.03 13.05
C PHE A 127 4.69 0.67 13.70
N LYS A 128 4.63 0.69 15.04
CA LYS A 128 3.48 1.22 15.79
C LYS A 128 3.13 2.65 15.36
N GLY A 129 1.87 2.84 14.93
CA GLY A 129 1.37 4.13 14.44
C GLY A 129 1.87 4.54 13.05
N SER A 130 2.66 3.69 12.37
CA SER A 130 3.04 3.89 10.97
C SER A 130 1.95 3.36 10.03
N ARG A 131 2.02 3.79 8.77
CA ARG A 131 1.15 3.28 7.70
C ARG A 131 1.56 1.87 7.29
N LYS A 132 0.59 1.10 6.79
CA LYS A 132 0.80 -0.24 6.22
C LYS A 132 1.89 -0.26 5.14
N GLN A 133 1.97 0.79 4.31
CA GLN A 133 3.03 0.97 3.31
C GLN A 133 4.43 0.72 3.88
N ARG A 134 4.76 1.37 5.00
CA ARG A 134 6.08 1.27 5.64
C ARG A 134 6.42 -0.16 6.08
N VAL A 135 5.41 -0.95 6.42
CA VAL A 135 5.57 -2.38 6.73
C VAL A 135 5.90 -3.16 5.47
N MET A 136 5.21 -2.88 4.36
CA MET A 136 5.46 -3.53 3.07
C MET A 136 6.85 -3.20 2.51
N ASP A 137 7.26 -1.93 2.59
CA ASP A 137 8.59 -1.45 2.22
C ASP A 137 9.68 -2.22 2.97
N ALA A 138 9.50 -2.39 4.29
CA ALA A 138 10.43 -3.14 5.12
C ALA A 138 10.49 -4.63 4.75
N LEU A 139 9.35 -5.23 4.39
CA LEU A 139 9.28 -6.63 3.99
C LEU A 139 9.97 -6.90 2.65
N ILE A 140 9.73 -6.05 1.63
CA ILE A 140 10.39 -6.22 0.32
C ILE A 140 11.92 -6.04 0.45
N LEU A 141 12.37 -5.02 1.18
CA LEU A 141 13.80 -4.77 1.41
C LEU A 141 14.48 -5.85 2.27
N SER A 142 13.69 -6.63 3.01
CA SER A 142 14.17 -7.74 3.85
C SER A 142 13.94 -9.12 3.22
N LEU A 143 13.51 -9.20 1.96
CA LEU A 143 13.17 -10.47 1.29
C LEU A 143 14.35 -11.45 1.25
N ASP A 144 15.58 -10.96 1.21
CA ASP A 144 16.78 -11.80 1.23
C ASP A 144 17.03 -12.50 2.57
N VAL A 145 16.46 -11.97 3.66
CA VAL A 145 16.55 -12.58 4.98
C VAL A 145 15.76 -13.89 5.03
N LEU A 146 14.71 -14.04 4.22
CA LEU A 146 14.01 -15.31 4.08
C LEU A 146 14.88 -16.37 3.41
N PRO A 147 14.72 -17.65 3.81
CA PRO A 147 15.31 -18.77 3.08
C PRO A 147 14.90 -18.72 1.60
N PRO A 148 15.80 -19.03 0.65
CA PRO A 148 15.56 -18.87 -0.79
C PRO A 148 14.24 -19.48 -1.29
N ARG A 149 13.89 -20.67 -0.77
CA ARG A 149 12.67 -21.42 -1.10
C ARG A 149 11.35 -20.73 -0.76
N HIS A 150 11.36 -19.66 0.04
CA HIS A 150 10.15 -18.93 0.45
C HIS A 150 10.06 -17.54 -0.17
N ARG A 151 11.11 -17.08 -0.87
CA ARG A 151 11.18 -15.70 -1.38
C ARG A 151 10.13 -15.43 -2.45
N ALA A 152 9.91 -16.38 -3.36
CA ALA A 152 8.89 -16.25 -4.40
C ALA A 152 7.46 -16.21 -3.82
N ASP A 153 7.17 -17.03 -2.81
CA ASP A 153 5.87 -17.03 -2.13
C ASP A 153 5.63 -15.74 -1.35
N ALA A 154 6.66 -15.24 -0.66
CA ALA A 154 6.59 -13.97 0.07
C ALA A 154 6.39 -12.79 -0.89
N LEU A 155 7.08 -12.77 -2.02
CA LEU A 155 6.89 -11.76 -3.06
C LEU A 155 5.47 -11.81 -3.64
N ALA A 156 4.95 -13.01 -3.93
CA ALA A 156 3.57 -13.17 -4.39
C ALA A 156 2.58 -12.66 -3.35
N CYS A 157 2.83 -12.88 -2.05
CA CYS A 157 2.00 -12.34 -0.99
C CYS A 157 2.02 -10.81 -0.97
N LEU A 158 3.19 -10.18 -1.09
CA LEU A 158 3.29 -8.71 -1.16
C LEU A 158 2.49 -8.14 -2.33
N LEU A 159 2.66 -8.68 -3.53
CA LEU A 159 1.95 -8.22 -4.73
C LEU A 159 0.43 -8.41 -4.63
N ALA A 160 0.00 -9.46 -3.95
CA ALA A 160 -1.42 -9.76 -3.76
C ALA A 160 -2.03 -9.11 -2.51
N ASP A 161 -1.28 -8.37 -1.70
CA ASP A 161 -1.75 -7.75 -0.44
C ASP A 161 -2.35 -6.33 -0.63
N GLY A 162 -2.70 -5.99 -1.86
CA GLY A 162 -3.33 -4.73 -2.23
C GLY A 162 -2.34 -3.69 -2.75
N GLN A 163 -2.81 -2.44 -2.83
CA GLN A 163 -2.06 -1.35 -3.45
C GLN A 163 -0.75 -1.04 -2.71
N GLU A 164 -0.72 -1.17 -1.39
CA GLU A 164 0.48 -0.88 -0.61
C GLU A 164 1.61 -1.86 -0.92
N GLY A 165 1.28 -3.14 -1.11
CA GLY A 165 2.25 -4.17 -1.45
C GLY A 165 2.76 -4.03 -2.89
N ILE A 166 1.87 -3.72 -3.84
CA ILE A 166 2.27 -3.41 -5.23
C ILE A 166 3.21 -2.21 -5.25
N ALA A 167 2.85 -1.10 -4.60
CA ALA A 167 3.67 0.10 -4.54
C ALA A 167 5.04 -0.16 -3.91
N ALA A 168 5.11 -0.96 -2.84
CA ALA A 168 6.39 -1.31 -2.22
C ALA A 168 7.28 -2.12 -3.17
N VAL A 169 6.72 -3.08 -3.91
CA VAL A 169 7.49 -3.85 -4.88
C VAL A 169 7.93 -2.97 -6.04
N GLU A 170 7.05 -2.13 -6.59
CA GLU A 170 7.39 -1.19 -7.66
C GLU A 170 8.54 -0.25 -7.26
N GLU A 171 8.49 0.31 -6.06
CA GLU A 171 9.50 1.23 -5.54
C GLU A 171 10.84 0.53 -5.27
N PHE A 172 10.81 -0.65 -4.65
CA PHE A 172 12.04 -1.27 -4.13
C PHE A 172 12.58 -2.44 -4.97
N TRP A 173 11.91 -2.84 -6.05
CA TRP A 173 12.35 -3.98 -6.87
C TRP A 173 13.73 -3.76 -7.48
N GLU A 174 14.11 -2.51 -7.80
CA GLU A 174 15.44 -2.20 -8.34
C GLU A 174 16.60 -2.58 -7.38
N TYR A 175 16.36 -2.53 -6.06
CA TYR A 175 17.34 -2.86 -5.02
C TYR A 175 17.37 -4.36 -4.68
N VAL A 176 16.21 -5.03 -4.80
CA VAL A 176 16.08 -6.46 -4.54
C VAL A 176 16.53 -7.24 -5.76
N GLY A 177 15.85 -7.02 -6.88
CA GLY A 177 16.12 -7.60 -8.19
C GLY A 177 16.04 -9.12 -8.26
N MET A 178 16.09 -9.63 -9.49
CA MET A 178 16.02 -11.07 -9.77
C MET A 178 17.22 -11.85 -9.20
N LYS A 179 18.33 -11.19 -8.88
CA LYS A 179 19.54 -11.80 -8.32
C LYS A 179 19.31 -12.45 -6.95
N ARG A 180 18.33 -11.94 -6.18
CA ARG A 180 17.99 -12.47 -4.85
C ARG A 180 16.98 -13.63 -4.92
N ILE A 181 16.45 -13.94 -6.11
CA ILE A 181 15.53 -15.06 -6.35
C ILE A 181 16.33 -16.27 -6.84
N PRO A 182 16.10 -17.47 -6.27
CA PRO A 182 16.77 -18.69 -6.73
C PRO A 182 16.36 -19.02 -8.18
N ASP A 183 17.27 -19.62 -8.95
CA ASP A 183 17.10 -19.85 -10.40
C ASP A 183 15.79 -20.58 -10.73
N VAL A 184 15.42 -21.56 -9.92
CA VAL A 184 14.18 -22.35 -10.05
C VAL A 184 12.91 -21.50 -10.03
N ASP A 185 12.92 -20.38 -9.30
CA ASP A 185 11.75 -19.51 -9.13
C ASP A 185 11.77 -18.28 -10.04
N ARG A 186 12.87 -18.02 -10.77
CA ARG A 186 13.00 -16.80 -11.58
C ARG A 186 11.93 -16.69 -12.65
N ALA A 187 11.61 -17.78 -13.36
CA ALA A 187 10.55 -17.76 -14.38
C ALA A 187 9.19 -17.43 -13.76
N ARG A 188 8.89 -17.98 -12.58
CA ARG A 188 7.67 -17.70 -11.83
C ARG A 188 7.61 -16.24 -11.37
N VAL A 189 8.71 -15.71 -10.84
CA VAL A 189 8.78 -14.30 -10.40
C VAL A 189 8.68 -13.34 -11.58
N ALA A 190 9.29 -13.64 -12.72
CA ALA A 190 9.17 -12.81 -13.92
C ALA A 190 7.70 -12.75 -14.39
N ALA A 191 7.01 -13.89 -14.42
CA ALA A 191 5.59 -13.94 -14.76
C ALA A 191 4.72 -13.15 -13.77
N LEU A 192 5.05 -13.18 -12.46
CA LEU A 192 4.37 -12.37 -11.45
C LEU A 192 4.58 -10.87 -11.72
N LEU A 193 5.81 -10.42 -11.90
CA LEU A 193 6.08 -8.99 -12.13
C LEU A 193 5.41 -8.47 -13.41
N LEU A 194 5.41 -9.27 -14.49
CA LEU A 194 4.67 -8.95 -15.71
C LEU A 194 3.16 -8.88 -15.47
N HIS A 195 2.59 -9.79 -14.68
CA HIS A 195 1.16 -9.76 -14.34
C HIS A 195 0.75 -8.47 -13.62
N TYR A 196 1.65 -7.92 -12.80
CA TYR A 196 1.44 -6.66 -12.07
C TYR A 196 2.04 -5.43 -12.77
N ALA A 197 2.57 -5.57 -13.99
CA ALA A 197 3.22 -4.51 -14.78
C ALA A 197 4.38 -3.78 -14.04
N ILE A 198 5.18 -4.53 -13.27
CA ILE A 198 6.32 -3.99 -12.53
C ILE A 198 7.62 -4.22 -13.29
N GLY A 199 8.38 -3.13 -13.51
CA GLY A 199 9.75 -3.18 -14.04
C GLY A 199 9.87 -3.33 -15.56
N GLU A 200 8.90 -2.80 -16.32
CA GLU A 200 9.05 -2.55 -17.76
C GLU A 200 10.01 -1.39 -18.07
#